data_AF-A0A7C0YCG3-F1
#
_entry.id   AF-A0A7C0YCG3-F1
#
_cell.length_a   1.000
_cell.length_b   1.000
_cell.length_c   1.000
_cell.angle_alpha   90.00
_cell.angle_beta   90.00
_cell.angle_gamma   90.00
#
_symmetry.space_group_name_H-M   'P 1'
#
loop_
_entity.id
_entity.type
_entity.pdbx_description
1 polymer ?
#
loop_
_entity_poly.entity_id
_entity_poly.type
_entity_poly.pdbx_seq_one_letter_code
_entity_poly.pdbx_strand_id
1 'polypeptide(L)' 'IVKAGIKYKMMKAKGKLYAVTSGTAMNPVDHPFGGKTKPGIPKTVSRHAPPGAKVGSIAAKRTGRKKR' A
#
# COMPACT_ATOMS: atom_id res chain seq x y z
N ILE A 1 13.73 -11.49 -7.98
CA ILE A 1 14.64 -10.36 -8.32
C ILE A 1 15.52 -10.12 -7.12
N VAL A 2 16.85 -10.19 -7.29
CA VAL A 2 17.79 -10.13 -6.16
C VAL A 2 18.30 -8.71 -5.89
N LYS A 3 18.47 -7.88 -6.93
CA LYS A 3 19.02 -6.50 -6.81
C LYS A 3 17.99 -5.42 -7.15
N ALA A 4 18.01 -4.31 -6.42
CA ALA A 4 17.12 -3.17 -6.64
C ALA A 4 17.28 -2.53 -8.03
N GLY A 5 18.51 -2.44 -8.55
CA GLY A 5 18.77 -1.86 -9.87
C GLY A 5 18.15 -2.66 -11.02
N ILE A 6 18.09 -3.99 -10.90
CA ILE A 6 17.41 -4.85 -11.89
C ILE A 6 15.90 -4.58 -11.87
N LYS A 7 15.31 -4.44 -10.67
CA LYS A 7 13.90 -4.11 -10.52
C LYS A 7 13.57 -2.74 -11.12
N TYR A 8 14.43 -1.73 -10.92
CA TYR A 8 14.27 -0.41 -11.53
C TYR A 8 14.21 -0.49 -13.06
N LYS A 9 15.18 -1.16 -13.70
CA LYS A 9 15.19 -1.32 -15.18
C LYS A 9 13.92 -2.03 -15.68
N MET A 10 13.51 -3.10 -15.01
CA MET A 10 12.30 -3.85 -15.36
C MET A 10 11.02 -3.00 -15.20
N MET A 11 10.92 -2.19 -14.14
CA MET A 11 9.74 -1.35 -13.90
C MET A 11 9.70 -0.15 -14.85
N LYS A 12 10.86 0.45 -15.16
CA LYS A 12 11.02 1.51 -16.17
C LYS A 12 10.56 1.03 -17.56
N ALA A 13 10.97 -0.17 -17.98
CA ALA A 13 10.52 -0.76 -19.24
C ALA A 13 9.00 -1.00 -19.29
N LYS A 14 8.35 -1.18 -18.13
CA LYS A 14 6.90 -1.35 -18.01
C LYS A 14 6.13 -0.04 -17.80
N GLY A 15 6.81 1.11 -17.75
CA GLY A 15 6.21 2.40 -17.39
C GLY A 15 5.61 2.44 -15.97
N LYS A 16 6.03 1.53 -15.08
CA LYS A 16 5.50 1.43 -13.72
C LYS A 16 6.39 2.17 -12.74
N LEU A 17 5.76 2.84 -11.79
CA LEU A 17 6.44 3.55 -10.70
C LEU A 17 7.24 2.57 -9.83
N TYR A 18 8.49 2.95 -9.56
CA TYR A 18 9.41 2.27 -8.66
C TYR A 18 10.43 3.28 -8.14
N ALA A 19 10.77 3.35 -6.85
CA ALA A 19 10.29 2.57 -5.70
C ALA A 19 8.95 3.09 -5.13
N VAL A 20 8.26 2.28 -4.32
CA VAL A 20 7.00 2.68 -3.65
C VAL A 20 7.25 2.79 -2.15
N THR A 21 6.94 3.95 -1.57
CA THR A 21 7.05 4.21 -0.13
C THR A 21 5.85 3.66 0.63
N SER A 22 6.06 3.21 1.87
CA SER A 22 4.97 2.70 2.71
C SER A 22 4.12 3.85 3.24
N GLY A 23 2.79 3.70 3.23
CA GLY A 23 1.87 4.76 3.68
C GLY A 23 2.03 5.19 5.14
N THR A 24 2.55 4.33 6.01
CA THR A 24 2.88 4.68 7.42
C THR A 24 4.11 5.57 7.55
N ALA A 25 5.00 5.56 6.56
CA ALA A 25 6.18 6.42 6.51
C ALA A 25 5.88 7.80 5.89
N MET A 26 4.64 8.04 5.45
CA MET A 26 4.19 9.33 4.92
C MET A 26 3.60 10.19 6.04
N ASN A 27 3.38 11.48 5.75
CA ASN A 27 2.68 12.37 6.68
C ASN A 27 1.18 12.07 6.70
N PRO A 28 0.43 12.46 7.76
CA PRO A 28 -1.02 12.31 7.83
C PRO A 28 -1.78 12.99 6.68
N VAL A 29 -1.21 14.06 6.12
CA VAL A 29 -1.78 14.82 5.00
C VAL A 29 -1.77 14.00 3.72
N ASP A 30 -0.70 13.24 3.49
CA ASP A 30 -0.46 12.53 2.23
C ASP A 30 -1.10 11.14 2.21
N HIS A 31 -1.27 10.50 3.37
CA HIS A 31 -1.78 9.14 3.46
C HIS A 31 -2.64 8.91 4.72
N PRO A 32 -3.78 8.19 4.61
CA PRO A 32 -4.63 7.85 5.76
C PRO A 32 -3.95 7.06 6.90
N PHE A 33 -2.75 6.53 6.66
CA PHE A 33 -1.98 5.74 7.63
C PHE A 33 -0.74 6.49 8.10
N GLY A 34 -0.52 7.71 7.62
CA GLY A 34 0.68 8.51 7.84
C GLY A 34 0.74 9.14 9.22
N GLY A 35 1.96 9.55 9.60
CA GLY A 35 2.28 10.19 10.88
C GLY A 35 2.12 9.29 12.11
N LYS A 36 2.05 7.96 11.91
CA LYS A 36 1.95 6.97 12.98
C LYS A 36 2.80 5.75 12.64
N THR A 37 3.45 5.17 13.65
CA THR A 37 4.26 3.94 13.49
C THR A 37 3.42 2.75 13.04
N LYS A 38 2.14 2.74 13.42
CA LYS A 38 1.14 1.75 13.00
C LYS A 38 -0.04 2.50 12.36
N PRO A 39 -0.80 1.88 11.44
CA PRO A 39 -1.88 2.56 10.70
C PRO A 39 -2.94 3.27 11.56
N GLY A 40 -3.09 2.93 12.84
CA GLY A 40 -4.05 3.53 13.77
C GLY A 40 -5.52 3.20 13.49
N ILE A 41 -5.86 2.96 12.22
CA ILE A 41 -7.15 2.52 11.73
C ILE A 41 -7.04 1.13 11.07
N PRO A 42 -8.15 0.38 10.95
CA PRO A 42 -8.15 -0.90 10.25
C PRO A 42 -7.69 -0.75 8.79
N LYS A 43 -6.87 -1.69 8.32
CA LYS A 43 -6.45 -1.73 6.90
C LYS A 43 -7.57 -2.23 5.97
N THR A 44 -8.64 -2.80 6.51
CA THR A 44 -9.78 -3.30 5.74
C THR A 44 -10.75 -2.17 5.46
N VAL A 45 -10.98 -1.88 4.17
CA VAL A 45 -11.79 -0.74 3.75
C VAL A 45 -12.94 -1.20 2.85
N SER A 46 -14.11 -0.57 2.97
CA SER A 46 -15.28 -0.85 2.12
C SER A 46 -14.99 -0.60 0.64
N ARG A 47 -15.66 -1.36 -0.24
CA ARG A 47 -15.61 -1.11 -1.70
C ARG A 47 -16.15 0.28 -2.06
N HIS A 48 -17.09 0.78 -1.26
CA HIS A 48 -17.79 2.04 -1.47
C HIS A 48 -17.13 3.22 -0.74
N ALA A 49 -15.95 3.03 -0.15
CA ALA A 49 -15.20 4.14 0.44
C ALA A 49 -14.87 5.22 -0.62
N PRO A 50 -14.82 6.51 -0.23
CA PRO A 50 -14.48 7.58 -1.17
C PRO A 50 -13.03 7.47 -1.66
N PRO A 51 -12.70 8.09 -2.82
CA PRO A 51 -11.32 8.23 -3.26
C PRO A 51 -10.49 8.94 -2.17
N GLY A 52 -9.26 8.49 -1.94
CA GLY A 52 -8.41 8.96 -0.83
C GLY A 52 -8.54 8.12 0.45
N ALA A 53 -9.75 7.72 0.85
CA ALA A 53 -9.96 6.81 1.97
C ALA A 53 -9.88 5.33 1.56
N LYS A 54 -10.11 5.02 0.29
CA LYS A 54 -10.07 3.67 -0.29
C LYS A 54 -8.63 3.15 -0.44
N VAL A 55 -7.94 2.93 0.67
CA VAL A 55 -6.53 2.53 0.72
C VAL A 55 -6.34 1.34 1.67
N GLY A 56 -5.49 0.38 1.30
CA GLY A 56 -5.26 -0.85 2.07
C GLY A 56 -5.97 -2.06 1.46
N SER A 57 -6.49 -2.95 2.31
CA SER A 57 -7.21 -4.16 1.93
C SER A 57 -8.67 -3.84 1.57
N ILE A 58 -8.89 -3.46 0.32
CA ILE A 58 -10.19 -3.05 -0.20
C ILE A 58 -11.12 -4.26 -0.33
N ALA A 59 -12.30 -4.18 0.30
CA ALA A 59 -13.37 -5.18 0.28
C ALA A 59 -12.88 -6.59 0.63
N ALA A 60 -11.92 -6.69 1.56
CA ALA A 60 -11.32 -7.94 1.95
C ALA A 60 -12.33 -8.85 2.67
N LYS A 61 -12.60 -10.03 2.10
CA LYS A 61 -13.46 -11.06 2.74
C LYS A 61 -12.78 -11.78 3.90
N ARG A 62 -11.45 -11.87 3.88
CA ARG A 62 -10.62 -12.36 4.99
C ARG A 62 -9.34 -11.56 5.07
N THR A 63 -8.76 -11.50 6.26
CA THR A 63 -7.42 -10.95 6.51
C THR A 63 -6.48 -12.03 7.04
N GLY A 64 -5.18 -11.75 7.04
CA GLY A 64 -4.15 -12.65 7.57
C GLY A 64 -3.75 -13.79 6.62
N ARG A 65 -2.86 -14.66 7.10
CA ARG A 65 -2.31 -15.79 6.34
C ARG A 65 -3.41 -16.83 6.07
N LYS A 66 -3.61 -17.19 4.81
CA LYS A 66 -4.47 -18.32 4.43
C LYS A 66 -3.81 -19.62 4.92
N LYS A 67 -4.46 -20.35 5.83
CA LYS A 67 -4.09 -21.73 6.13
C LYS A 67 -4.60 -22.60 4.98
N ARG A 68 -3.74 -23.49 4.47
CA ARG A 68 -4.11 -24.47 3.44
C ARG A 68 -4.99 -25.54 4.08
#